data_AF-W7IN76-F1
#
_entry.id   AF-W7IN76-F1
#
_cell.length_a   1.000
_cell.length_b   1.000
_cell.length_c   1.000
_cell.angle_alpha   90.00
_cell.angle_beta   90.00
_cell.angle_gamma   90.00
#
_symmetry.space_group_name_H-M   'P 1'
#
loop_
_entity.id
_entity.type
_entity.pdbx_description
1 polymer ?
#
loop_
_entity_poly.entity_id
_entity_poly.type
_entity_poly.pdbx_seq_one_letter_code
_entity_poly.pdbx_strand_id
1 'polypeptide(L)'
;MAAGTDFPGGGTTRSGPHGTSEPGDPRVALTTDQKKTILTEYGVHDSDTGSPEAQIALLTKRIKDLTEHLKEHKHDHHSRRGLLLLVGRRRRLLNYLTKVDIERYRSLISRLGLRR
;
A
#
# COMPACT_ATOMS: atom_id res chain seq x y z
N MET A 1 -62.71 -25.50 13.66
CA MET A 1 -61.53 -25.55 14.55
C MET A 1 -60.31 -25.78 13.68
N ALA A 2 -59.59 -24.69 13.38
CA ALA A 2 -58.39 -24.72 12.56
C ALA A 2 -57.17 -24.66 13.49
N ALA A 3 -56.34 -25.70 13.45
CA ALA A 3 -54.96 -25.69 13.90
C ALA A 3 -54.17 -26.15 12.66
N GLY A 4 -53.29 -25.37 12.04
CA GLY A 4 -52.37 -24.41 12.63
C GLY A 4 -51.06 -25.12 12.89
N THR A 5 -50.21 -25.24 11.86
CA THR A 5 -48.76 -25.01 11.91
C THR A 5 -48.22 -25.10 10.48
N ASP A 6 -48.12 -23.94 9.85
CA ASP A 6 -47.26 -23.69 8.70
C ASP A 6 -45.82 -24.05 9.04
N PHE A 7 -45.21 -24.90 8.20
CA PHE A 7 -43.76 -25.10 8.15
C PHE A 7 -43.18 -24.06 7.17
N PRO A 8 -42.47 -23.02 7.60
CA PRO A 8 -41.74 -22.18 6.66
C PRO A 8 -40.53 -22.96 6.14
N GLY A 9 -40.47 -23.12 4.82
CA GLY A 9 -39.32 -23.66 4.11
C GLY A 9 -38.05 -22.86 4.45
N GLY A 10 -37.13 -23.51 5.15
CA GLY A 10 -35.78 -23.01 5.37
C GLY A 10 -35.01 -23.03 4.06
N GLY A 11 -35.10 -21.95 3.29
CA GLY A 11 -34.19 -21.68 2.20
C GLY A 11 -32.77 -21.59 2.75
N THR A 12 -31.94 -22.58 2.41
CA THR A 12 -30.49 -22.49 2.63
C THR A 12 -29.92 -21.53 1.59
N THR A 13 -30.10 -20.25 1.82
CA THR A 13 -29.27 -19.19 1.23
C THR A 13 -28.55 -18.47 2.36
N ARG A 14 -27.61 -19.16 3.01
CA ARG A 14 -26.45 -18.46 3.57
C ARG A 14 -25.49 -18.18 2.42
N SER A 15 -25.93 -17.33 1.49
CA SER A 15 -25.00 -16.39 0.84
C SER A 15 -24.38 -15.60 1.98
N GLY A 16 -23.22 -16.07 2.44
CA GLY A 16 -22.41 -15.37 3.42
C GLY A 16 -22.26 -13.91 2.97
N PRO A 17 -22.37 -12.94 3.89
CA PRO A 17 -22.36 -11.54 3.51
C PRO A 17 -21.07 -11.29 2.74
N HIS A 18 -21.23 -10.76 1.52
CA HIS A 18 -20.16 -10.10 0.81
C HIS A 18 -19.35 -9.29 1.81
N GLY A 19 -18.04 -9.55 1.88
CA GLY A 19 -17.15 -8.91 2.81
C GLY A 19 -17.31 -7.40 2.73
N THR A 20 -18.10 -6.85 3.64
CA THR A 20 -18.15 -5.42 3.94
C THR A 20 -16.79 -5.11 4.55
N SER A 21 -15.93 -4.49 3.76
CA SER A 21 -14.69 -3.89 4.21
C SER A 21 -15.02 -2.83 5.25
N GLU A 22 -14.81 -3.14 6.54
CA GLU A 22 -14.81 -2.14 7.58
C GLU A 22 -13.72 -1.09 7.28
N PRO A 23 -13.97 0.20 7.56
CA PRO A 23 -12.92 1.21 7.52
C PRO A 23 -11.98 0.98 8.70
N GLY A 24 -10.97 0.12 8.53
CA GLY A 24 -10.00 -0.15 9.60
C GLY A 24 -9.01 -1.30 9.41
N ASP A 25 -9.28 -2.31 8.57
CA ASP A 25 -8.35 -3.45 8.42
C ASP A 25 -8.20 -3.96 6.98
N PRO A 26 -7.05 -3.68 6.32
CA PRO A 26 -6.52 -4.58 5.31
C PRO A 26 -4.97 -4.49 5.14
N ARG A 27 -4.19 -5.45 5.67
CA ARG A 27 -2.85 -5.87 5.14
C ARG A 27 -1.92 -4.80 4.52
N VAL A 28 -1.77 -3.59 5.06
CA VAL A 28 -0.92 -2.46 4.57
C VAL A 28 -0.62 -2.47 3.06
N ALA A 29 -1.68 -2.54 2.25
CA ALA A 29 -1.60 -2.61 0.80
C ALA A 29 -2.10 -1.31 0.21
N LEU A 30 -1.24 -0.62 -0.55
CA LEU A 30 -1.63 0.57 -1.32
C LEU A 30 -2.80 0.21 -2.22
N THR A 31 -3.87 1.02 -2.18
CA THR A 31 -5.02 0.84 -3.06
C THR A 31 -4.62 1.06 -4.51
N THR A 32 -5.37 0.46 -5.45
CA THR A 32 -5.12 0.63 -6.88
C THR A 32 -5.13 2.11 -7.28
N ASP A 33 -6.00 2.90 -6.66
CA ASP A 33 -6.13 4.33 -6.94
C ASP A 33 -4.91 5.11 -6.43
N GLN A 34 -4.46 4.84 -5.20
CA GLN A 34 -3.25 5.46 -4.65
C GLN A 34 -2.02 5.15 -5.49
N LYS A 35 -1.89 3.91 -5.97
CA LYS A 35 -0.78 3.52 -6.87
C LYS A 35 -0.84 4.30 -8.18
N LYS A 36 -2.02 4.40 -8.79
CA LYS A 36 -2.22 5.16 -10.03
C LYS A 36 -1.86 6.62 -9.86
N THR A 37 -2.34 7.28 -8.80
CA THR A 37 -1.99 8.68 -8.52
C THR A 37 -0.49 8.89 -8.40
N ILE A 38 0.21 8.01 -7.67
CA ILE A 38 1.67 8.10 -7.51
C ILE A 38 2.39 7.86 -8.84
N LEU A 39 1.91 6.91 -9.65
CA LEU A 39 2.48 6.63 -10.96
C LEU A 39 2.30 7.81 -11.92
N THR A 40 1.14 8.46 -11.93
CA THR A 40 0.90 9.64 -12.76
C THR A 40 1.72 10.85 -12.30
N GLU A 41 1.94 11.01 -11.00
CA GLU A 41 2.67 12.17 -10.45
C GLU A 41 4.21 12.04 -10.55
N TYR A 42 4.74 10.82 -10.42
CA TYR A 42 6.19 10.55 -10.35
C TYR A 42 6.73 9.74 -11.53
N GLY A 43 5.87 9.20 -12.39
CA GLY A 43 6.27 8.52 -13.63
C GLY A 43 6.82 9.52 -14.65
N VAL A 44 7.81 9.09 -15.43
CA VAL A 44 8.32 9.87 -16.57
C VAL A 44 7.30 9.89 -17.71
N HIS A 45 6.50 8.82 -17.82
CA HIS A 45 5.39 8.67 -18.75
C HIS A 45 4.23 7.95 -18.05
N ASP A 46 2.99 8.15 -18.51
CA ASP A 46 1.79 7.51 -17.91
C ASP A 46 1.82 5.97 -17.94
N SER A 47 2.57 5.39 -18.87
CA SER A 47 2.78 3.95 -19.01
C SER A 47 4.02 3.44 -18.28
N ASP A 48 4.82 4.33 -17.69
CA ASP A 48 6.05 3.95 -17.00
C ASP A 48 5.76 3.52 -15.56
N THR A 49 5.70 2.20 -15.39
CA THR A 49 5.55 1.54 -14.09
C THR A 49 6.89 1.11 -13.49
N GLY A 50 7.98 1.29 -14.24
CA GLY A 50 9.29 0.69 -13.97
C GLY A 50 10.35 1.68 -13.52
N SER A 51 10.17 2.98 -13.75
CA SER A 51 11.16 4.00 -13.40
C SER A 51 11.60 3.93 -11.94
N PRO A 52 12.91 4.13 -11.66
CA PRO A 52 13.40 4.29 -10.30
C PRO A 52 12.61 5.33 -9.49
N GLU A 53 12.21 6.43 -10.11
CA GLU A 53 11.46 7.54 -9.54
C GLU A 53 10.09 7.09 -9.02
N ALA A 54 9.28 6.48 -9.90
CA ALA A 54 7.98 5.90 -9.56
C ALA A 54 8.10 4.84 -8.46
N GLN A 55 9.08 3.94 -8.56
CA GLN A 55 9.30 2.90 -7.54
C GLN A 55 9.67 3.50 -6.17
N ILE A 56 10.51 4.54 -6.14
CA ILE A 56 10.90 5.22 -4.89
C ILE A 56 9.70 5.94 -4.27
N ALA A 57 8.85 6.57 -5.07
CA ALA A 57 7.64 7.23 -4.60
C ALA A 57 6.66 6.22 -3.97
N LEU A 58 6.40 5.10 -4.66
CA LEU A 58 5.57 4.00 -4.15
C LEU A 58 6.11 3.41 -2.84
N LEU A 59 7.41 3.13 -2.79
CA LEU A 59 8.06 2.63 -1.57
C LEU A 59 7.98 3.64 -0.44
N THR A 60 8.12 4.93 -0.74
CA THR A 60 8.06 6.00 0.27
C THR A 60 6.67 6.11 0.88
N LYS A 61 5.60 6.07 0.08
CA LYS A 61 4.23 6.06 0.61
C LYS A 61 3.99 4.81 1.48
N ARG A 62 4.35 3.63 0.97
CA ARG A 62 4.21 2.37 1.73
C ARG A 62 4.98 2.37 3.04
N ILE A 63 6.18 2.94 3.08
CA ILE A 63 6.98 3.10 4.29
C ILE A 63 6.27 4.01 5.30
N LYS A 64 5.68 5.13 4.86
CA LYS A 64 4.93 6.04 5.74
C LYS A 64 3.75 5.31 6.38
N ASP A 65 2.94 4.63 5.57
CA ASP A 65 1.75 3.91 6.04
C ASP A 65 2.12 2.77 7.01
N LEU A 66 3.17 1.98 6.70
CA LEU A 66 3.69 0.94 7.62
C LEU A 66 4.25 1.54 8.92
N THR A 67 4.86 2.71 8.85
CA THR A 67 5.41 3.37 10.05
C THR A 67 4.29 3.81 10.98
N GLU A 68 3.18 4.33 10.43
CA GLU A 68 1.98 4.68 11.21
C GLU A 68 1.36 3.43 11.86
N HIS A 69 1.17 2.36 11.08
CA HIS A 69 0.66 1.08 11.60
C HIS A 69 1.52 0.53 12.75
N LEU A 70 2.85 0.58 12.64
CA LEU A 70 3.75 0.08 13.68
C LEU A 70 3.81 0.96 14.94
N LYS A 71 3.34 2.22 14.89
CA LYS A 71 3.20 3.05 16.10
C LYS A 71 2.11 2.52 17.01
N GLU A 72 1.01 2.06 16.42
CA GLU A 72 -0.13 1.45 17.11
C GLU A 72 0.20 -0.01 17.48
N HIS A 73 0.75 -0.79 16.55
CA HIS A 73 1.06 -2.21 16.73
C HIS A 73 2.54 -2.47 17.05
N LYS A 74 2.97 -2.08 18.26
CA LYS A 74 4.39 -2.14 18.67
C LYS A 74 5.01 -3.54 18.69
N HIS A 75 4.19 -4.60 18.84
CA HIS A 75 4.63 -5.99 18.89
C HIS A 75 4.61 -6.70 17.53
N ASP A 76 4.22 -6.02 16.45
CA ASP A 76 4.29 -6.61 15.11
C ASP A 76 5.73 -6.59 14.56
N HIS A 77 6.49 -7.61 14.94
CA HIS A 77 7.86 -7.81 14.49
C HIS A 77 7.96 -8.25 13.01
N HIS A 78 6.92 -8.90 12.47
CA HIS A 78 6.90 -9.37 11.08
C HIS A 78 6.77 -8.18 10.12
N SER A 79 5.85 -7.25 10.41
CA SER A 79 5.70 -6.01 9.65
C SER A 79 6.92 -5.10 9.79
N ARG A 80 7.55 -5.05 10.97
CA ARG A 80 8.83 -4.33 11.15
C ARG A 80 9.94 -4.89 10.27
N ARG A 81 10.04 -6.22 10.14
CA ARG A 81 10.99 -6.84 9.20
C ARG A 81 10.67 -6.45 7.76
N GLY A 82 9.39 -6.48 7.38
CA GLY A 82 8.94 -6.02 6.06
C GLY A 82 9.32 -4.56 5.78
N LEU A 83 9.13 -3.67 6.77
CA LEU A 83 9.52 -2.26 6.69
C LEU A 83 11.02 -2.10 6.41
N LEU A 84 11.88 -2.82 7.14
CA LEU A 84 13.33 -2.75 6.94
C LEU A 84 13.76 -3.18 5.54
N LEU A 85 13.11 -4.21 4.98
CA LEU A 85 13.35 -4.66 3.60
C LEU A 85 12.96 -3.58 2.57
N LEU A 86 11.83 -2.90 2.79
CA LEU A 86 11.38 -1.80 1.92
C LEU A 86 12.33 -0.59 1.99
N VAL A 87 12.77 -0.21 3.19
CA VAL A 87 13.75 0.86 3.39
C VAL A 87 15.07 0.52 2.68
N GLY A 88 15.54 -0.73 2.80
CA GLY A 88 16.74 -1.21 2.12
C GLY A 88 16.61 -1.19 0.59
N ARG A 89 15.45 -1.58 0.05
CA ARG A 89 15.17 -1.48 -1.39
C ARG A 89 15.17 -0.03 -1.87
N ARG A 90 14.50 0.88 -1.14
CA ARG A 90 14.49 2.32 -1.47
C ARG A 90 15.90 2.92 -1.47
N ARG A 91 16.72 2.58 -0.47
CA ARG A 91 18.12 3.04 -0.39
C ARG A 91 18.93 2.58 -1.59
N ARG A 92 18.77 1.32 -2.03
CA ARG A 92 19.46 0.81 -3.23
C ARG A 92 19.07 1.57 -4.51
N LEU A 93 17.78 1.88 -4.69
CA LEU A 93 17.30 2.65 -5.84
C LEU A 93 17.81 4.10 -5.82
N LEU A 94 17.80 4.75 -4.65
CA LEU A 94 18.37 6.10 -4.50
C LEU A 94 19.88 6.12 -4.79
N ASN A 95 20.62 5.12 -4.31
CA ASN A 95 22.04 4.99 -4.61
C ASN A 95 22.29 4.75 -6.11
N TYR A 96 21.42 3.98 -6.78
CA TYR A 96 21.50 3.79 -8.23
C TYR A 96 21.26 5.11 -8.97
N LEU A 97 20.19 5.85 -8.65
CA LEU A 97 19.95 7.17 -9.24
C LEU A 97 21.12 8.12 -9.01
N THR A 98 21.68 8.15 -7.79
CA THR A 98 22.85 9.01 -7.50
C THR A 98 24.04 8.69 -8.42
N LYS A 99 24.24 7.42 -8.81
CA LYS A 99 25.33 6.99 -9.70
C LYS A 99 25.06 7.26 -11.17
N VAL A 100 23.81 7.16 -11.59
CA VAL A 100 23.40 7.33 -13.00
C VAL A 100 23.15 8.80 -13.33
N ASP A 101 22.43 9.50 -12.47
CA ASP A 101 22.00 10.87 -12.69
C ASP A 101 21.74 11.60 -11.36
N ILE A 102 22.68 12.49 -11.02
CA ILE A 102 22.64 13.23 -9.76
C ILE A 102 21.53 14.30 -9.74
N GLU A 103 21.15 14.84 -10.89
CA GLU A 103 20.12 15.88 -10.99
C GLU A 103 18.73 15.27 -10.78
N ARG A 104 18.47 14.09 -11.35
CA ARG A 104 17.25 13.31 -11.05
C ARG A 104 17.18 12.88 -9.59
N TYR A 105 18.30 12.51 -9.00
CA TYR A 105 18.36 12.21 -7.57
C TYR A 105 17.98 13.42 -6.70
N ARG A 106 18.56 14.58 -6.98
CA ARG A 106 18.29 15.83 -6.23
C ARG A 106 16.84 16.26 -6.36
N SER A 107 16.30 16.27 -7.58
CA SER A 107 14.91 16.66 -7.82
C SER A 107 13.92 15.71 -7.14
N LEU A 108 14.19 14.39 -7.19
CA LEU A 108 13.37 13.37 -6.54
C LEU A 108 13.38 13.50 -5.01
N ILE A 109 14.55 13.71 -4.42
CA ILE A 109 14.68 13.91 -2.97
C ILE A 109 13.93 15.16 -2.51
N SER A 110 14.07 16.27 -3.25
CA SER A 110 13.38 17.52 -2.94
C SER A 110 11.87 17.36 -3.04
N ARG A 111 11.36 16.68 -4.09
CA ARG A 111 9.93 16.38 -4.24
C ARG A 111 9.38 15.51 -3.12
N LEU A 112 10.10 14.43 -2.76
CA LEU A 112 9.63 13.48 -1.75
C LEU A 112 9.91 13.92 -0.30
N GLY A 113 10.66 14.99 -0.10
CA GLY A 113 11.06 15.49 1.23
C GLY A 113 11.92 14.50 2.01
N LEU A 114 12.72 13.67 1.33
CA LEU A 114 13.53 12.64 1.98
C LEU A 114 14.83 13.24 2.52
N ARG A 115 15.04 13.21 3.84
CA ARG A 115 16.32 13.60 4.47
C ARG A 115 17.28 12.41 4.54
N ARG A 116 18.57 12.67 4.29
CA ARG A 116 19.69 11.71 4.38
C ARG A 116 20.20 11.64 5.82
#